data_AF-A0A6D2WPN9-F1
#
_entry.id   AF-A0A6D2WPN9-F1
#
_cell.length_a   1.000
_cell.length_b   1.000
_cell.length_c   1.000
_cell.angle_alpha   90.00
_cell.angle_beta   90.00
_cell.angle_gamma   90.00
#
_symmetry.space_group_name_H-M   'P 1'
#
loop_
_entity.id
_entity.type
_entity.pdbx_description
1 polymer ?
#
loop_
_entity_poly.entity_id
_entity_poly.type
_entity_poly.pdbx_seq_one_letter_code
_entity_poly.pdbx_strand_id
1 'polypeptide(L)'
;MIARRNPEPLRFLPDEARSLPPPKLTDPRLLYIGFLGYCSGLIDNLIRRRPVATAGLHRQLLYITAFFFAGYYLVKREDYLYAVRDREMFGYMKLHPEDFPEEGGDIGLCCLSPGSLSDTPAVFAVGSSAATIH
;
A
#
# COMPACT_ATOMS: atom_id res chain seq x y z
N MET A 1 -11.24 6.55 10.24
CA MET A 1 -10.04 5.89 10.81
C MET A 1 -9.17 6.74 11.75
N ILE A 2 -9.35 8.06 11.81
CA ILE A 2 -8.58 8.93 12.75
C ILE A 2 -8.98 8.67 14.21
N ALA A 3 -10.24 8.32 14.47
CA ALA A 3 -10.79 8.20 15.82
C ALA A 3 -10.26 7.02 16.68
N ARG A 4 -9.64 5.99 16.07
CA ARG A 4 -9.09 4.82 16.79
C ARG A 4 -7.57 4.66 16.65
N ARG A 5 -6.90 5.62 16.02
CA ARG A 5 -5.48 5.48 15.63
C ARG A 5 -4.52 5.30 16.82
N ASN A 6 -4.93 5.70 18.02
CA ASN A 6 -4.21 5.41 19.27
C ASN A 6 -5.01 5.95 20.48
N PRO A 7 -5.16 5.20 21.57
CA PRO A 7 -5.37 5.80 22.89
C PRO A 7 -4.14 6.59 23.37
N GLU A 8 -2.95 6.31 22.81
CA GLU A 8 -1.66 6.90 23.16
C GLU A 8 -1.08 7.77 22.01
N PRO A 9 -1.28 9.09 22.01
CA PRO A 9 -1.15 9.95 20.82
C PRO A 9 0.28 10.09 20.21
N LEU A 10 1.33 9.58 20.86
CA LEU A 10 2.73 9.79 20.44
C LEU A 10 3.50 8.51 20.12
N ARG A 11 2.85 7.34 20.14
CA ARG A 11 3.53 6.07 19.94
C ARG A 11 3.66 5.74 18.45
N PHE A 12 4.85 5.95 17.88
CA PHE A 12 5.11 5.70 16.44
C PHE A 12 4.91 4.22 16.07
N LEU A 13 5.35 3.31 16.94
CA LEU A 13 5.16 1.86 16.82
C LEU A 13 4.58 1.32 18.14
N PRO A 14 3.31 0.86 18.17
CA PRO A 14 2.72 0.24 19.35
C PRO A 14 3.28 -1.17 19.58
N ASP A 15 3.21 -1.70 20.80
CA ASP A 15 3.72 -3.05 21.13
C ASP A 15 3.05 -4.15 20.28
N GLU A 16 1.80 -3.93 19.88
CA GLU A 16 1.05 -4.81 18.99
C GLU A 16 1.71 -4.93 17.60
N ALA A 17 2.43 -3.91 17.13
CA ALA A 17 3.17 -3.97 15.87
C ALA A 17 4.37 -4.94 15.91
N ARG A 18 4.73 -5.47 17.09
CA ARG A 18 5.79 -6.47 17.25
C ARG A 18 5.33 -7.89 16.90
N SER A 19 4.02 -8.14 16.86
CA SER A 19 3.48 -9.46 16.46
C SER A 19 3.49 -9.65 14.94
N LEU A 20 3.57 -8.56 14.16
CA LEU A 20 3.69 -8.63 12.71
C LEU A 20 5.09 -9.08 12.29
N PRO A 21 5.20 -9.87 11.20
CA PRO A 21 6.50 -10.22 10.64
C PRO A 21 7.21 -8.94 10.18
N PRO A 22 8.48 -8.71 10.60
CA PRO A 22 9.20 -7.52 10.20
C PRO A 22 9.52 -7.54 8.69
N PRO A 23 9.59 -6.36 8.03
CA PRO A 23 9.99 -6.28 6.64
C PRO A 23 11.42 -6.82 6.47
N LYS A 24 11.65 -7.54 5.38
CA LYS A 24 12.96 -8.10 5.06
C LYS A 24 13.86 -6.98 4.54
N LEU A 25 15.16 -7.08 4.83
CA LEU A 25 16.12 -6.09 4.33
C LEU A 25 16.21 -6.07 2.79
N THR A 26 15.80 -7.16 2.13
CA THR A 26 15.80 -7.32 0.68
C THR A 26 14.43 -6.99 0.05
N ASP A 27 13.51 -6.39 0.79
CA ASP A 27 12.20 -6.03 0.23
C ASP A 27 12.36 -4.98 -0.88
N PRO A 28 11.66 -5.14 -2.02
CA PRO A 28 11.80 -4.24 -3.17
C PRO A 28 11.42 -2.80 -2.82
N ARG A 29 10.45 -2.61 -1.91
CA ARG A 29 10.06 -1.30 -1.37
C ARG A 29 11.24 -0.62 -0.68
N LEU A 30 11.98 -1.35 0.15
CA LEU A 30 13.12 -0.82 0.90
C LEU A 30 14.32 -0.54 -0.01
N LEU A 31 14.57 -1.43 -0.99
CA LEU A 31 15.58 -1.20 -2.02
C LEU A 31 15.28 0.05 -2.86
N TYR A 32 14.02 0.26 -3.23
CA TYR A 32 13.59 1.45 -3.95
C TYR A 32 13.80 2.73 -3.12
N ILE A 33 13.50 2.70 -1.82
CA ILE A 33 13.78 3.83 -0.92
C ILE A 33 15.30 4.10 -0.81
N GLY A 34 16.11 3.06 -0.74
CA GLY A 34 17.58 3.19 -0.80
C GLY A 34 18.06 3.80 -2.11
N PHE A 35 17.44 3.41 -3.24
CA PHE A 35 17.71 4.01 -4.55
C PHE A 35 17.30 5.49 -4.61
N LEU A 36 16.16 5.87 -4.03
CA LEU A 36 15.77 7.29 -3.89
C LEU A 36 16.81 8.08 -3.06
N GLY A 37 17.35 7.48 -2.00
CA GLY A 37 18.46 8.04 -1.22
C GLY A 37 19.70 8.27 -2.08
N TYR A 38 20.05 7.33 -2.95
CA TYR A 38 21.13 7.50 -3.93
C TYR A 38 20.86 8.64 -4.92
N CYS A 39 19.65 8.71 -5.50
CA CYS A 39 19.23 9.81 -6.36
C CYS A 39 19.32 11.17 -5.63
N SER A 40 18.94 11.24 -4.36
CA SER A 40 19.05 12.47 -3.56
C SER A 40 20.51 12.93 -3.42
N GLY A 41 21.45 11.99 -3.24
CA GLY A 41 22.88 12.28 -3.18
C GLY A 41 23.46 12.79 -4.51
N LEU A 42 22.96 12.28 -5.64
CA LEU A 42 23.32 12.78 -6.96
C LEU A 42 22.76 14.19 -7.20
N ILE A 43 21.53 14.45 -6.77
CA ILE A 43 20.87 15.76 -6.89
C ILE A 43 21.60 16.82 -6.05
N ASP A 44 22.03 16.49 -4.81
CA ASP A 44 22.80 17.43 -3.98
C ASP A 44 24.13 17.86 -4.66
N ASN A 45 24.80 16.92 -5.33
CA ASN A 45 26.00 17.21 -6.10
C ASN A 45 25.70 18.08 -7.34
N LEU A 46 24.57 17.85 -8.01
CA LEU A 46 24.12 18.62 -9.17
C LEU A 46 23.83 20.08 -8.80
N ILE A 47 23.10 20.32 -7.69
CA ILE A 47 22.77 21.66 -7.21
C ILE A 47 24.04 22.45 -6.88
N ARG A 48 25.04 21.78 -6.29
CA ARG A 48 26.31 22.40 -5.86
C ARG A 48 27.34 22.53 -6.98
N ARG A 49 26.99 22.21 -8.23
CA ARG A 49 27.88 22.25 -9.41
C ARG A 49 29.21 21.53 -9.17
N ARG A 50 29.21 20.45 -8.38
CA ARG A 50 30.37 19.59 -8.13
C ARG A 50 30.31 18.40 -9.10
N PRO A 51 31.45 17.81 -9.53
CA PRO A 51 31.43 16.64 -10.40
C PRO A 51 30.71 15.47 -9.70
N VAL A 52 29.57 15.07 -10.28
CA VAL A 52 28.56 14.18 -9.66
C VAL A 52 29.11 12.79 -9.35
N ALA A 53 30.04 12.30 -10.16
CA ALA A 53 30.58 10.94 -10.09
C ALA A 53 31.78 10.77 -9.15
N THR A 54 32.49 11.84 -8.78
CA THR A 54 33.76 11.74 -8.04
C THR A 54 33.76 12.48 -6.71
N ALA A 55 32.94 13.52 -6.56
CA ALA A 55 32.83 14.26 -5.31
C ALA A 55 31.74 13.67 -4.41
N GLY A 56 32.12 13.23 -3.20
CA GLY A 56 31.15 13.05 -2.12
C GLY A 56 30.58 11.64 -1.92
N LEU A 57 31.34 10.57 -2.21
CA LEU A 57 30.97 9.18 -1.86
C LEU A 57 30.51 9.03 -0.40
N HIS A 58 31.20 9.68 0.54
CA HIS A 58 30.80 9.68 1.95
C HIS A 58 29.40 10.30 2.18
N ARG A 59 29.07 11.38 1.47
CA ARG A 59 27.75 12.02 1.57
C ARG A 59 26.68 11.17 0.91
N GLN A 60 26.96 10.56 -0.23
CA GLN A 60 26.05 9.62 -0.89
C GLN A 60 25.74 8.43 0.01
N LEU A 61 26.76 7.85 0.66
CA LEU A 61 26.56 6.75 1.61
C LEU A 61 25.73 7.17 2.83
N LEU A 62 25.93 8.39 3.34
CA LEU A 62 25.08 8.96 4.39
C LEU A 62 23.62 9.12 3.96
N TYR A 63 23.36 9.63 2.75
CA TYR A 63 21.99 9.74 2.24
C TYR A 63 21.33 8.37 2.07
N ILE A 64 22.03 7.41 1.48
CA ILE A 64 21.50 6.05 1.28
C ILE A 64 21.17 5.40 2.62
N THR A 65 22.09 5.43 3.59
CA THR A 65 21.88 4.82 4.91
C THR A 65 20.78 5.51 5.72
N ALA A 66 20.67 6.84 5.65
CA ALA A 66 19.60 7.59 6.30
C ALA A 66 18.23 7.25 5.70
N PHE A 67 18.11 7.22 4.36
CA PHE A 67 16.87 6.84 3.68
C PHE A 67 16.52 5.37 3.92
N PHE A 68 17.50 4.47 3.95
CA PHE A 68 17.29 3.06 4.25
C PHE A 68 16.78 2.87 5.69
N PHE A 69 17.39 3.57 6.65
CA PHE A 69 16.95 3.52 8.05
C PHE A 69 15.53 4.10 8.21
N ALA A 70 15.27 5.31 7.69
CA ALA A 70 13.95 5.92 7.76
C ALA A 70 12.90 5.07 7.04
N GLY A 71 13.23 4.57 5.84
CA GLY A 71 12.39 3.71 5.02
C GLY A 71 11.99 2.42 5.72
N TYR A 72 12.91 1.79 6.44
CA TYR A 72 12.62 0.58 7.21
C TYR A 72 11.51 0.80 8.24
N TYR A 73 11.58 1.89 9.01
CA TYR A 73 10.55 2.22 10.00
C TYR A 73 9.23 2.67 9.35
N LEU A 74 9.28 3.34 8.20
CA LEU A 74 8.08 3.75 7.46
C LEU A 74 7.33 2.55 6.90
N VAL A 75 8.02 1.62 6.23
CA VAL A 75 7.43 0.37 5.71
C VAL A 75 6.83 -0.45 6.85
N LYS A 76 7.54 -0.56 7.98
CA LYS A 76 7.03 -1.26 9.16
C LYS A 76 5.74 -0.61 9.72
N ARG A 77 5.64 0.72 9.68
CA ARG A 77 4.43 1.44 10.10
C ARG A 77 3.29 1.23 9.09
N GLU A 78 3.60 1.23 7.81
CA GLU A 78 2.64 0.99 6.74
C GLU A 78 2.00 -0.39 6.88
N ASP A 79 2.82 -1.44 7.01
CA ASP A 79 2.35 -2.82 7.19
C ASP A 79 1.45 -2.95 8.44
N TYR A 80 1.80 -2.26 9.53
CA TYR A 80 0.95 -2.19 10.73
C TYR A 80 -0.40 -1.52 10.44
N LEU A 81 -0.41 -0.38 9.74
CA LEU A 81 -1.65 0.33 9.41
C LEU A 81 -2.58 -0.51 8.51
N TYR A 82 -2.01 -1.26 7.56
CA TYR A 82 -2.78 -2.19 6.74
C TYR A 82 -3.32 -3.36 7.54
N ALA A 83 -2.53 -3.95 8.45
CA ALA A 83 -3.03 -5.03 9.31
C ALA A 83 -4.16 -4.58 10.25
N VAL A 84 -4.08 -3.35 10.80
CA VAL A 84 -5.16 -2.79 11.62
C VAL A 84 -6.41 -2.56 10.77
N ARG A 85 -6.26 -1.98 9.57
CA ARG A 85 -7.35 -1.77 8.61
C ARG A 85 -8.10 -3.07 8.34
N ASP A 86 -7.35 -4.13 8.06
CA ASP A 86 -7.85 -5.45 7.70
C ASP A 86 -8.57 -6.11 8.88
N ARG A 87 -7.98 -6.04 10.09
CA ARG A 87 -8.62 -6.49 11.32
C ARG A 87 -9.95 -5.77 11.59
N GLU A 88 -10.02 -4.46 11.37
CA GLU A 88 -11.25 -3.68 11.56
C GLU A 88 -12.32 -4.06 10.53
N MET A 89 -11.94 -4.21 9.27
CA MET A 89 -12.83 -4.65 8.20
C MET A 89 -13.43 -6.02 8.50
N PHE A 90 -12.61 -7.01 8.86
CA PHE A 90 -13.08 -8.33 9.25
C PHE A 90 -13.90 -8.32 10.53
N GLY A 91 -13.60 -7.42 11.47
CA GLY A 91 -14.40 -7.22 12.67
C GLY A 91 -15.81 -6.72 12.33
N TYR A 92 -15.91 -5.74 11.43
CA TYR A 92 -17.19 -5.20 10.98
C TYR A 92 -18.03 -6.25 10.24
N MET A 93 -17.43 -6.98 9.29
CA MET A 93 -18.11 -8.01 8.51
C MET A 93 -18.68 -9.14 9.37
N LYS A 94 -18.02 -9.48 10.48
CA LYS A 94 -18.52 -10.47 11.45
C LYS A 94 -19.69 -9.98 12.30
N LEU A 95 -19.77 -8.67 12.55
CA LEU A 95 -20.82 -8.08 13.38
C LEU A 95 -22.11 -7.83 12.59
N HIS A 96 -22.00 -7.61 11.28
CA HIS A 96 -23.10 -7.31 10.38
C HIS A 96 -23.17 -8.28 9.20
N PRO A 97 -23.47 -9.57 9.43
CA PRO A 97 -23.61 -10.55 8.35
C PRO A 97 -24.76 -10.20 7.39
N GLU A 98 -25.76 -9.42 7.83
CA GLU A 98 -26.88 -8.95 7.00
C GLU A 98 -26.49 -7.97 5.88
N ASP A 99 -25.41 -7.19 6.07
CA ASP A 99 -24.93 -6.20 5.10
C ASP A 99 -24.13 -6.85 3.95
N PHE A 100 -23.66 -8.09 4.14
CA PHE A 100 -22.82 -8.83 3.20
C PHE A 100 -23.48 -10.17 2.85
N PRO A 101 -24.61 -10.17 2.11
CA PRO A 101 -25.16 -11.42 1.61
C PRO A 101 -24.11 -12.11 0.73
N GLU A 102 -23.78 -13.37 1.06
CA GLU A 102 -23.00 -14.20 0.17
C GLU A 102 -23.87 -14.47 -1.06
N GLU A 103 -23.67 -13.69 -2.12
CA GLU A 103 -24.14 -14.10 -3.44
C GLU A 103 -23.47 -15.43 -3.73
N GLY A 104 -24.24 -16.51 -3.56
CA GLY A 104 -23.78 -17.87 -3.82
C GLY A 104 -23.08 -17.89 -5.17
N GLY A 105 -22.00 -18.66 -5.26
CA GLY A 105 -21.19 -18.87 -6.47
C GLY A 105 -21.96 -19.55 -7.63
N ASP A 106 -23.22 -19.18 -7.82
CA ASP A 106 -24.14 -19.56 -8.86
C ASP A 106 -24.43 -18.35 -9.77
N ILE A 107 -23.39 -17.59 -10.15
CA ILE A 107 -23.47 -16.57 -11.22
C ILE A 107 -23.64 -17.24 -12.61
N GLY A 108 -24.27 -18.41 -12.68
CA GLY A 108 -24.49 -19.18 -13.89
C GLY A 108 -25.90 -19.73 -14.08
N LEU A 109 -26.78 -19.69 -13.07
CA LEU A 109 -28.09 -20.36 -13.18
C LEU A 109 -29.31 -19.45 -13.02
N CYS A 110 -29.21 -18.31 -12.32
CA CYS A 110 -30.36 -17.40 -12.17
C CYS A 110 -30.70 -16.59 -13.44
N CYS A 111 -29.80 -16.49 -14.42
CA CYS A 111 -30.07 -15.80 -15.69
C CYS A 111 -30.75 -16.67 -16.76
N LEU A 112 -31.12 -17.93 -16.46
CA LEU A 112 -31.74 -18.85 -17.42
C LEU A 112 -33.25 -19.03 -17.24
N SER A 113 -33.90 -18.27 -16.35
CA SER A 113 -35.36 -18.23 -16.25
C SER A 113 -35.93 -17.11 -17.13
N PRO A 114 -36.72 -17.42 -18.17
CA PRO A 114 -37.28 -16.42 -19.07
C PRO A 114 -38.51 -15.80 -18.42
N GLY A 115 -38.38 -14.61 -17.83
CA GLY A 115 -39.57 -13.87 -17.43
C GLY A 115 -39.35 -12.81 -16.37
N SER A 116 -38.88 -11.63 -16.79
CA SER A 116 -39.43 -10.34 -16.34
C SER A 116 -38.69 -9.22 -17.06
N LEU A 117 -39.09 -9.01 -18.31
CA LEU A 117 -38.88 -7.80 -19.06
C LEU A 117 -39.79 -6.72 -18.46
N SER A 118 -39.29 -5.93 -17.50
CA SER A 118 -39.70 -4.54 -17.28
C SER A 118 -38.89 -3.95 -16.13
N ASP A 119 -38.47 -2.70 -16.30
CA ASP A 119 -38.04 -1.79 -15.25
C ASP A 119 -36.56 -1.85 -14.83
N THR A 120 -35.67 -1.33 -15.70
CA THR A 120 -34.92 -0.09 -15.40
C THR A 120 -34.03 0.35 -16.58
N PRO A 121 -33.91 1.67 -16.85
CA PRO A 121 -33.21 2.20 -18.01
C PRO A 121 -31.69 2.32 -17.80
N ALA A 122 -30.96 1.79 -18.78
CA ALA A 122 -29.65 2.21 -19.28
C ALA A 122 -28.82 3.23 -18.47
N VAL A 123 -27.74 2.79 -17.81
CA VAL A 123 -26.56 3.62 -17.55
C VAL A 123 -25.27 2.80 -17.68
N PHE A 124 -24.51 3.15 -18.72
CA PHE A 124 -23.05 2.98 -18.90
C PHE A 124 -22.47 1.58 -19.13
N ALA A 125 -22.53 1.18 -20.40
CA ALA A 125 -21.41 0.54 -21.05
C ALA A 125 -20.22 1.53 -21.13
N VAL A 126 -19.13 1.25 -20.42
CA VAL A 126 -17.80 1.75 -20.77
C VAL A 126 -16.92 0.52 -20.94
N GLY A 127 -16.62 0.24 -22.21
CA GLY A 127 -15.76 -0.85 -22.61
C GLY A 127 -14.33 -0.67 -22.09
N SER A 128 -13.72 -1.77 -21.68
CA SER A 128 -12.27 -1.86 -21.56
C SER A 128 -11.81 -2.85 -22.63
N SER A 129 -11.45 -2.28 -23.80
CA SER A 129 -10.79 -3.01 -24.86
C SER A 129 -9.33 -3.23 -24.48
N ALA A 130 -8.88 -4.44 -24.77
CA ALA A 130 -7.56 -5.01 -24.49
C ALA A 130 -6.40 -4.11 -24.93
N ALA A 131 -5.38 -4.02 -24.06
CA ALA A 131 -4.03 -3.62 -24.42
C ALA A 131 -3.09 -4.83 -24.19
N THR A 132 -2.95 -5.66 -25.21
CA THR A 132 -1.85 -6.62 -25.36
C THR A 132 -0.68 -5.88 -25.99
N ILE A 133 0.45 -5.77 -25.29
CA ILE A 133 1.72 -5.31 -25.86
C ILE A 133 2.65 -6.52 -26.03
N HIS A 134 3.29 -6.50 -27.20
CA HIS A 134 4.27 -7.38 -27.82
C HIS A 134 5.31 -8.05 -26.91
#